data_AF-A0A960P6Z8-F1
#
_entry.id   AF-A0A960P6Z8-F1
#
_cell.length_a   1.000
_cell.length_b   1.000
_cell.length_c   1.000
_cell.angle_alpha   90.00
_cell.angle_beta   90.00
_cell.angle_gamma   90.00
#
_symmetry.space_group_name_H-M   'P 1'
#
loop_
_entity.id
_entity.type
_entity.pdbx_description
1 polymer ?
#
loop_
_entity_poly.entity_id
_entity_poly.type
_entity_poly.pdbx_seq_one_letter_code
_entity_poly.pdbx_strand_id
1 'polypeptide(L)'
;VADAVTTATTDELEIGGERDPRTLAARLWPLDDLARRYQAFIDHYKEVPDALTDMRERRERLTEAEFLAGALTAVIDFQECFGRDPLLPPELLPRPWPGREARELVMRGRRLGVLARERHERPALFSVFEEVIDAL
;
A
#
# COMPACT_ATOMS: atom_id res chain seq x y z
N VAL A 1 24.14 -14.38 -13.74
CA VAL A 1 23.38 -14.27 -12.47
C VAL A 1 22.76 -15.61 -12.08
N ALA A 2 22.10 -16.33 -13.00
CA ALA A 2 21.58 -17.67 -12.74
C ALA A 2 22.67 -18.67 -12.26
N ASP A 3 23.88 -18.61 -12.83
CA ASP A 3 25.00 -19.50 -12.47
C ASP A 3 25.57 -19.26 -11.06
N ALA A 4 25.07 -18.26 -10.33
CA ALA A 4 25.49 -17.90 -8.97
C ALA A 4 24.40 -18.12 -7.91
N VAL A 5 23.26 -18.72 -8.27
CA VAL A 5 22.15 -18.98 -7.34
C VAL A 5 22.00 -20.48 -7.12
N THR A 6 22.08 -20.91 -5.86
CA THR A 6 21.68 -22.26 -5.44
C THR A 6 20.27 -22.21 -4.88
N THR A 7 19.37 -23.03 -5.41
CA THR A 7 17.99 -23.18 -4.94
C THR A 7 17.79 -24.54 -4.27
N ALA A 8 16.93 -24.58 -3.27
CA ALA A 8 16.46 -25.80 -2.64
C ALA A 8 14.96 -25.66 -2.33
N THR A 9 14.23 -26.77 -2.41
CA THR A 9 12.82 -26.85 -2.02
C THR A 9 12.65 -28.01 -1.05
N THR A 10 11.90 -27.77 0.02
CA THR A 10 11.56 -28.79 1.02
C THR A 10 10.09 -28.62 1.40
N ASP A 11 9.43 -29.71 1.69
CA ASP A 11 8.10 -29.78 2.31
C ASP A 11 8.18 -29.89 3.84
N GLU A 12 9.36 -30.20 4.38
CA GLU A 12 9.64 -30.28 5.81
C GLU A 12 10.75 -29.28 6.20
N LEU A 13 10.43 -28.35 7.09
CA LEU A 13 11.37 -27.38 7.65
C LEU A 13 11.38 -27.51 9.18
N GLU A 14 12.56 -27.69 9.76
CA GLU A 14 12.77 -27.68 11.20
C GLU A 14 13.87 -26.68 11.58
N ILE A 15 13.61 -25.82 12.56
CA ILE A 15 14.59 -24.87 13.09
C ILE A 15 14.68 -25.03 14.61
N GLY A 16 15.71 -25.72 15.09
CA GLY A 16 15.95 -25.93 16.51
C GLY A 16 14.80 -26.68 17.20
N GLY A 17 14.27 -27.74 16.57
CA GLY A 17 13.14 -28.52 17.07
C GLY A 17 11.76 -27.95 16.74
N GLU A 18 11.67 -26.72 16.24
CA GLU A 18 10.39 -26.12 15.83
C GLU A 18 10.00 -26.58 14.44
N ARG A 19 8.75 -27.02 14.26
CA ARG A 19 8.17 -27.50 13.00
C ARG A 19 6.84 -26.84 12.65
N ASP A 20 6.23 -26.09 13.57
CA ASP A 20 4.99 -25.39 13.31
C ASP A 20 5.21 -24.28 12.26
N PRO A 21 4.54 -24.34 11.10
CA PRO A 21 4.79 -23.40 10.00
C PRO A 21 4.56 -21.94 10.37
N ARG A 22 3.58 -21.64 11.25
CA ARG A 22 3.30 -20.27 11.69
C ARG A 22 4.42 -19.74 12.58
N THR A 23 4.87 -20.56 13.52
CA THR A 23 5.97 -20.21 14.42
C THR A 23 7.28 -20.04 13.65
N LEU A 24 7.56 -20.91 12.68
CA LEU A 24 8.69 -20.76 11.77
C LEU A 24 8.59 -19.47 10.95
N ALA A 25 7.42 -19.15 10.39
CA ALA A 25 7.23 -17.91 9.64
C ALA A 25 7.46 -16.67 10.52
N ALA A 26 6.95 -16.65 11.75
CA ALA A 26 7.17 -15.55 12.70
C ALA A 26 8.65 -15.41 13.13
N ARG A 27 9.46 -16.48 13.03
CA ARG A 27 10.91 -16.43 13.27
C ARG A 27 11.69 -15.93 12.06
N LEU A 28 11.27 -16.32 10.86
CA LEU A 28 11.96 -16.00 9.60
C LEU A 28 11.68 -14.56 9.13
N TRP A 29 10.49 -14.04 9.44
CA TRP A 29 10.07 -12.70 9.05
C TRP A 29 9.59 -11.89 10.26
N PRO A 30 9.85 -10.57 10.30
CA PRO A 30 9.42 -9.71 11.40
C PRO A 30 7.92 -9.36 11.27
N LEU A 31 7.05 -10.37 11.33
CA LEU A 31 5.61 -10.24 11.03
C LEU A 31 4.89 -9.26 11.97
N ASP A 32 5.26 -9.22 13.25
CA ASP A 32 4.68 -8.27 14.21
C ASP A 32 5.05 -6.82 13.89
N ASP A 33 6.29 -6.57 13.42
CA ASP A 33 6.70 -5.23 13.01
C ASP A 33 5.96 -4.79 11.75
N LEU A 34 5.84 -5.69 10.79
CA LEU A 34 5.09 -5.43 9.57
C LEU A 34 3.61 -5.18 9.84
N ALA A 35 2.99 -5.95 10.74
CA ALA A 35 1.62 -5.72 11.18
C ALA A 35 1.44 -4.33 11.79
N ARG A 36 2.37 -3.88 12.66
CA ARG A 36 2.34 -2.52 13.23
C ARG A 36 2.46 -1.43 12.17
N ARG A 37 3.31 -1.62 11.16
CA ARG A 37 3.46 -0.66 10.05
C ARG A 37 2.18 -0.54 9.23
N TYR A 38 1.57 -1.67 8.87
CA TYR A 38 0.27 -1.67 8.21
C TYR A 38 -0.81 -1.01 9.05
N GLN A 39 -0.82 -1.27 10.37
CA GLN A 39 -1.79 -0.63 11.26
C GLN A 39 -1.60 0.89 11.31
N ALA A 40 -0.35 1.37 11.42
CA ALA A 40 -0.05 2.79 11.38
C ALA A 40 -0.48 3.44 10.04
N PHE A 41 -0.26 2.75 8.93
CA PHE A 41 -0.76 3.17 7.62
C PHE A 41 -2.30 3.29 7.60
N ILE A 42 -3.00 2.26 8.08
CA ILE A 42 -4.47 2.25 8.16
C ILE A 42 -4.95 3.43 9.01
N ASP A 43 -4.40 3.61 10.20
CA ASP A 43 -4.80 4.68 11.11
C ASP A 43 -4.58 6.07 10.52
N HIS A 44 -3.55 6.25 9.70
CA HIS A 44 -3.28 7.50 9.01
C HIS A 44 -4.27 7.79 7.88
N TYR A 45 -4.67 6.77 7.10
CA TYR A 45 -5.44 6.96 5.87
C TYR A 45 -6.93 6.61 5.98
N LYS A 46 -7.39 6.01 7.09
CA LYS A 46 -8.76 5.46 7.21
C LYS A 46 -9.88 6.47 6.96
N GLU A 47 -9.65 7.74 7.26
CA GLU A 47 -10.64 8.82 7.09
C GLU A 47 -10.70 9.35 5.66
N VAL A 48 -9.69 9.09 4.81
CA VAL A 48 -9.58 9.64 3.46
C VAL A 48 -10.77 9.24 2.57
N PRO A 49 -11.21 7.98 2.51
CA PRO A 49 -12.39 7.60 1.73
C PRO A 49 -13.66 8.37 2.11
N ASP A 50 -13.87 8.62 3.41
CA ASP A 50 -15.08 9.25 3.90
C ASP A 50 -15.02 10.77 3.64
N ALA A 51 -13.86 11.40 3.86
CA ALA A 51 -13.62 12.79 3.45
C ALA A 51 -13.83 13.03 1.94
N LEU A 52 -13.37 12.11 1.09
CA LEU A 52 -13.59 12.18 -0.37
C LEU A 52 -15.07 11.97 -0.74
N THR A 53 -15.80 11.19 0.05
CA THR A 53 -17.24 11.00 -0.13
C THR A 53 -17.98 12.28 0.21
N ASP A 54 -17.71 12.86 1.38
CA ASP A 54 -18.32 14.09 1.86
C ASP A 54 -18.06 15.28 0.91
N MET A 55 -16.81 15.44 0.42
CA MET A 55 -16.49 16.45 -0.59
C MET A 55 -17.40 16.34 -1.82
N ARG A 56 -17.61 15.11 -2.32
CA ARG A 56 -18.45 14.88 -3.50
C ARG A 56 -19.90 15.22 -3.23
N GLU A 57 -20.42 14.93 -2.03
CA GLU A 57 -21.77 15.29 -1.63
C GLU A 57 -21.96 16.81 -1.55
N ARG A 58 -20.94 17.54 -1.08
CA ARG A 58 -20.88 19.01 -1.10
C ARG A 58 -20.59 19.61 -2.48
N ARG A 59 -20.40 18.77 -3.51
CA ARG A 59 -20.02 19.15 -4.89
C ARG A 59 -18.66 19.86 -4.99
N GLU A 60 -17.80 19.67 -4.01
CA GLU A 60 -16.40 20.10 -4.03
C GLU A 60 -15.57 19.17 -4.94
N ARG A 61 -14.44 19.66 -5.42
CA ARG A 61 -13.52 18.92 -6.30
C ARG A 61 -12.09 19.08 -5.83
N LEU A 62 -11.30 18.01 -5.98
CA LEU A 62 -9.84 18.11 -5.90
C LEU A 62 -9.32 18.67 -7.22
N THR A 63 -8.39 19.61 -7.14
CA THR A 63 -7.52 19.94 -8.28
C THR A 63 -6.70 18.71 -8.69
N GLU A 64 -6.19 18.69 -9.92
CA GLU A 64 -5.33 17.59 -10.38
C GLU A 64 -4.07 17.47 -9.51
N ALA A 65 -3.50 18.60 -9.10
CA ALA A 65 -2.30 18.63 -8.25
C ALA A 65 -2.55 18.02 -6.87
N GLU A 66 -3.67 18.36 -6.20
CA GLU A 66 -4.04 17.77 -4.91
C GLU A 66 -4.30 16.27 -5.01
N PHE A 67 -5.01 15.84 -6.05
CA PHE A 67 -5.26 14.41 -6.30
C PHE A 67 -3.95 13.66 -6.53
N LEU A 68 -3.08 14.16 -7.42
CA LEU A 68 -1.82 13.49 -7.76
C LEU A 68 -0.88 13.42 -6.55
N ALA A 69 -0.72 14.53 -5.82
CA ALA A 69 0.10 14.57 -4.61
C ALA A 69 -0.42 13.57 -3.57
N GLY A 70 -1.70 13.61 -3.22
CA GLY A 70 -2.29 12.71 -2.23
C GLY A 70 -2.23 11.24 -2.64
N ALA A 71 -2.51 10.93 -3.92
CA ALA A 71 -2.44 9.56 -4.43
C ALA A 71 -1.00 9.03 -4.45
N LEU A 72 -0.03 9.85 -4.84
CA LEU A 72 1.38 9.47 -4.86
C LEU A 72 1.91 9.24 -3.44
N THR A 73 1.62 10.14 -2.50
CA THR A 73 2.00 10.00 -1.09
C THR A 73 1.45 8.69 -0.51
N ALA A 74 0.14 8.42 -0.68
CA ALA A 74 -0.46 7.18 -0.18
C ALA A 74 0.17 5.91 -0.79
N VAL A 75 0.58 5.96 -2.07
CA VAL A 75 1.27 4.84 -2.71
C VAL A 75 2.68 4.68 -2.14
N ILE A 76 3.44 5.75 -1.96
CA ILE A 76 4.80 5.70 -1.38
C ILE A 76 4.75 5.10 0.03
N ASP A 77 3.87 5.60 0.90
CA ASP A 77 3.73 5.13 2.28
C ASP A 77 3.29 3.66 2.32
N PHE A 78 2.39 3.25 1.41
CA PHE A 78 2.02 1.84 1.28
C PHE A 78 3.20 0.97 0.81
N GLN A 79 4.03 1.46 -0.12
CA GLN A 79 5.22 0.74 -0.60
C GLN A 79 6.25 0.55 0.50
N GLU A 80 6.36 1.46 1.47
CA GLU A 80 7.23 1.25 2.63
C GLU A 80 6.83 0.03 3.46
N CYS A 81 5.52 -0.27 3.54
CA CYS A 81 5.02 -1.49 4.17
C CYS A 81 5.20 -2.69 3.22
N PHE A 82 4.63 -2.59 2.01
CA PHE A 82 4.53 -3.68 1.05
C PHE A 82 5.88 -4.18 0.54
N GLY A 83 6.88 -3.31 0.37
CA GLY A 83 8.22 -3.70 -0.07
C GLY A 83 8.95 -4.61 0.92
N ARG A 84 8.47 -4.71 2.17
CA ARG A 84 8.98 -5.60 3.21
C ARG A 84 8.08 -6.83 3.44
N ASP A 85 6.93 -6.89 2.78
CA ASP A 85 5.97 -7.97 2.97
C ASP A 85 6.45 -9.25 2.28
N PRO A 86 6.60 -10.38 3.01
CA PRO A 86 7.02 -11.66 2.43
C PRO A 86 5.95 -12.33 1.54
N LEU A 87 4.74 -11.75 1.44
CA LEU A 87 3.62 -12.27 0.67
C LEU A 87 3.26 -13.71 1.02
N LEU A 88 3.35 -14.02 2.32
CA LEU A 88 3.03 -15.34 2.83
C LEU A 88 1.55 -15.68 2.59
N PRO A 89 1.24 -16.96 2.38
CA PRO A 89 -0.14 -17.42 2.33
C PRO A 89 -0.85 -17.15 3.69
N PRO A 90 -2.17 -16.89 3.70
CA PRO A 90 -2.94 -16.53 4.91
C PRO A 90 -2.90 -17.55 6.05
N GLU A 91 -2.54 -18.79 5.76
CA GLU A 91 -2.35 -19.88 6.71
C GLU A 91 -1.08 -19.69 7.57
N LEU A 92 -0.14 -18.85 7.14
CA LEU A 92 1.10 -18.57 7.87
C LEU A 92 1.09 -17.22 8.60
N LEU A 93 0.13 -16.36 8.29
CA LEU A 93 0.03 -15.03 8.87
C LEU A 93 -0.68 -15.03 10.23
N PRO A 94 -0.25 -14.15 11.17
CA PRO A 94 -1.03 -13.82 12.36
C PRO A 94 -2.45 -13.36 11.99
N ARG A 95 -3.40 -13.57 12.90
CA ARG A 95 -4.80 -13.17 12.67
C ARG A 95 -5.28 -12.20 13.77
N PRO A 96 -5.92 -11.07 13.42
CA PRO A 96 -6.13 -10.56 12.06
C PRO A 96 -4.83 -10.03 11.42
N TRP A 97 -4.72 -10.12 10.08
CA TRP A 97 -3.60 -9.56 9.32
C TRP A 97 -4.02 -8.24 8.64
N PRO A 98 -3.39 -7.09 8.95
CA PRO A 98 -3.83 -5.77 8.48
C PRO A 98 -3.47 -5.47 7.02
N GLY A 99 -2.57 -6.25 6.38
CA GLY A 99 -2.12 -5.95 5.02
C GLY A 99 -3.23 -5.95 3.96
N ARG A 100 -4.28 -6.77 4.16
CA ARG A 100 -5.46 -6.76 3.28
C ARG A 100 -6.24 -5.45 3.38
N GLU A 101 -6.51 -5.02 4.61
CA GLU A 101 -7.25 -3.78 4.88
C GLU A 101 -6.49 -2.57 4.36
N ALA A 102 -5.17 -2.49 4.59
CA ALA A 102 -4.32 -1.43 4.04
C ALA A 102 -4.40 -1.36 2.51
N ARG A 103 -4.35 -2.50 1.82
CA ARG A 103 -4.50 -2.56 0.36
C ARG A 103 -5.88 -2.09 -0.10
N GLU A 104 -6.94 -2.53 0.57
CA GLU A 104 -8.31 -2.12 0.26
C GLU A 104 -8.50 -0.62 0.46
N LEU A 105 -7.88 -0.05 1.50
CA LEU A 105 -7.92 1.37 1.80
C LEU A 105 -7.27 2.21 0.68
N VAL A 106 -6.07 1.84 0.20
CA VAL A 106 -5.42 2.49 -0.95
C VAL A 106 -6.31 2.44 -2.19
N MET A 107 -6.86 1.26 -2.50
CA MET A 107 -7.69 1.06 -3.68
C MET A 107 -9.00 1.87 -3.61
N ARG A 108 -9.65 1.89 -2.45
CA ARG A 108 -10.87 2.65 -2.20
C ARG A 108 -10.59 4.15 -2.29
N GLY A 109 -9.54 4.64 -1.62
CA GLY A 109 -9.11 6.03 -1.66
C GLY A 109 -8.81 6.49 -3.09
N ARG A 110 -8.01 5.74 -3.85
CA ARG A 110 -7.73 6.04 -5.26
C ARG A 110 -9.00 6.10 -6.11
N ARG A 111 -9.88 5.11 -5.98
CA ARG A 111 -11.14 5.07 -6.74
C ARG A 111 -12.00 6.30 -6.45
N LEU A 112 -12.15 6.68 -5.18
CA LEU A 112 -12.93 7.85 -4.78
C LEU A 112 -12.27 9.15 -5.22
N GLY A 113 -10.94 9.25 -5.11
CA GLY A 113 -10.17 10.40 -5.57
C GLY A 113 -10.34 10.66 -7.06
N VAL A 114 -10.33 9.60 -7.90
CA VAL A 114 -10.60 9.71 -9.34
C VAL A 114 -12.01 10.24 -9.62
N LEU A 115 -12.99 9.94 -8.76
CA LEU A 115 -14.36 10.45 -8.90
C LEU A 115 -14.53 11.86 -8.34
N ALA A 116 -13.69 12.25 -7.37
CA ALA A 116 -13.73 13.54 -6.70
C ALA A 116 -12.89 14.63 -7.39
N ARG A 117 -11.89 14.26 -8.20
CA ARG A 117 -11.06 15.22 -8.92
C ARG A 117 -11.80 15.96 -10.04
N GLU A 118 -11.27 17.12 -10.42
CA GLU A 118 -11.64 17.85 -11.62
C GLU A 118 -11.41 16.99 -12.88
N ARG A 119 -12.25 17.18 -13.90
CA ARG A 119 -12.07 16.53 -15.20
C ARG A 119 -11.43 17.52 -16.16
N HIS A 120 -10.26 17.17 -16.69
CA HIS A 120 -9.65 17.88 -17.80
C HIS A 120 -9.92 17.14 -19.12
N GLU A 121 -10.07 17.89 -20.22
CA GLU A 121 -10.29 17.35 -21.56
C GLU A 121 -9.09 16.57 -22.12
N ARG A 122 -7.90 16.74 -21.51
CA ARG A 122 -6.67 16.00 -21.81
C ARG A 122 -6.08 15.40 -20.53
N PRO A 123 -5.35 14.26 -20.61
CA PRO A 123 -4.60 13.75 -19.47
C PRO A 123 -3.52 14.75 -19.05
N ALA A 124 -3.80 15.51 -17.99
CA ALA A 124 -2.93 16.56 -17.44
C ALA A 124 -1.78 15.99 -16.58
N LEU A 125 -1.31 14.77 -16.89
CA LEU A 125 -0.41 14.02 -16.02
C LEU A 125 0.96 14.70 -15.84
N PHE A 126 1.28 15.68 -16.69
CA PHE A 126 2.49 16.48 -16.60
C PHE A 126 2.27 17.99 -16.77
N SER A 127 1.03 18.49 -16.88
CA SER A 127 0.83 19.95 -17.08
C SER A 127 1.30 20.76 -15.88
N VAL A 128 1.24 20.17 -14.68
CA VAL A 128 1.80 20.76 -13.45
C VAL A 128 3.32 20.91 -13.55
N PHE A 129 4.02 20.02 -14.24
CA PHE A 129 5.46 20.16 -14.48
C PHE A 129 5.74 21.16 -15.61
N GLU A 130 4.87 21.27 -16.61
CA GLU A 130 4.99 22.28 -17.66
C GLU A 130 4.94 23.70 -17.08
N GLU A 131 4.01 23.99 -16.16
CA GLU A 131 3.93 25.29 -15.47
C GLU A 131 5.19 25.62 -14.66
N VAL A 132 5.78 24.62 -13.99
CA VAL A 132 7.01 24.80 -13.21
C VAL A 132 8.22 24.97 -14.12
N ILE A 133 8.28 24.26 -15.25
CA ILE A 133 9.35 24.40 -16.24
C ILE A 133 9.28 25.76 -16.94
N ASP A 134 8.08 26.23 -17.28
CA ASP A 134 7.87 27.53 -17.93
C ASP A 134 8.20 28.71 -16.99
N ALA A 135 8.22 28.48 -15.67
CA ALA A 135 8.56 29.47 -14.65
C ALA A 135 10.06 29.56 -14.30
N LEU A 136 10.91 28.70 -14.90
CA LEU A 136 12.38 28.67 -14.73
C LEU A 136 13.11 29.44 -15.84
#